data_AF-A0A8X8XKX5-F1
#
_entry.id   AF-A0A8X8XKX5-F1
#
_cell.length_a   1.000
_cell.length_b   1.000
_cell.length_c   1.000
_cell.angle_alpha   90.00
_cell.angle_beta   90.00
_cell.angle_gamma   90.00
#
_symmetry.space_group_name_H-M   'P 1'
#
loop_
_entity.id
_entity.type
_entity.pdbx_description
1 polymer ?
#
loop_
_entity_poly.entity_id
_entity_poly.type
_entity_poly.pdbx_seq_one_letter_code
_entity_poly.pdbx_strand_id
1 'polypeptide(L)'
;MKNFNNEATAGPFLCTFGIKGKRGLKKLLEKEMWWYYDQFGAGALSEEQMPHFGARVGFRSKSLKNEKVVEKVASGMPLRRAVMMLDALEQAASSQLYNVLSTLTDAKRLEEGCGFKNGVVKASADWGAVWKKVEAAGAIVELDWSKFDRERPAEDIAFIIDVVISCFEARDERGKRLLEAYKLMMTKAVIERVVVLDDGGVFTIDAGIPPSGFKTMCAGDDNLTIFSHEDFIIHRGSYHVTRLQACFPPGTNMKEGTSKLMHMVRWDEFDGELIIDEAAGRSHRWEYNFKGKPKFLSNFWLIDGQPIRPTHDNLEKLLWPEGIHDSLDVYGAAVMAMVVDNPWNHHCVNHMLMRYVIIQQLRRIDLIKGATHDVMIMCGLREAGGGGEVPFPMVAPWRRGNVHCRMEDYPEVAIYINEFSAFFRGVTTLYSRMPTGGIDAWAFMNIIRGESHVGEGQYGNDLIEWLKFLSKKYLRNLRGFRDRPAPVEPSEGDEQAFLSGFEVYRDLLLRRRLRTPMEFGAFLSRSPRNLLEMQLPVNDELVWHNGTPFPEPCIDRIADAVGKIVNIDYLQLKTTLRSVLENDPELGVLMLS
;
A
#
# COMPACT_ATOMS: atom_id res chain seq x y z
N MET A 1 16.65 10.53 11.28
CA MET A 1 15.63 9.65 10.69
C MET A 1 14.96 10.33 9.47
N LYS A 2 14.95 9.69 8.29
CA LYS A 2 14.41 10.28 7.03
C LYS A 2 12.88 10.15 6.91
N ASN A 3 12.28 9.03 7.34
CA ASN A 3 10.86 8.69 7.14
C ASN A 3 10.12 8.43 8.46
N PHE A 4 9.92 9.48 9.24
CA PHE A 4 9.28 9.37 10.56
C PHE A 4 7.76 9.61 10.45
N ASN A 5 6.95 8.59 10.73
CA ASN A 5 5.49 8.67 10.69
C ASN A 5 4.93 9.18 12.03
N ASN A 6 4.49 10.44 12.13
CA ASN A 6 3.96 10.96 13.39
C ASN A 6 2.71 10.23 13.90
N GLU A 7 1.95 9.57 13.03
CA GLU A 7 0.69 8.91 13.39
C GLU A 7 0.88 7.44 13.80
N ALA A 8 2.11 6.92 13.72
CA ALA A 8 2.43 5.57 14.17
C ALA A 8 2.41 5.45 15.69
N THR A 9 2.29 4.22 16.18
CA THR A 9 2.43 3.90 17.60
C THR A 9 3.84 4.24 18.10
N ALA A 10 3.95 4.54 19.39
CA ALA A 10 5.22 4.73 20.06
C ALA A 10 5.93 3.40 20.41
N GLY A 11 5.24 2.27 20.24
CA GLY A 11 5.73 0.94 20.58
C GLY A 11 5.61 0.60 22.06
N PRO A 12 5.85 -0.67 22.44
CA PRO A 12 5.54 -1.17 23.77
C PRO A 12 6.26 -0.42 24.90
N PHE A 13 7.53 -0.03 24.73
CA PHE A 13 8.28 0.68 25.76
C PHE A 13 7.64 2.01 26.15
N LEU A 14 7.45 2.91 25.19
CA LEU A 14 6.88 4.23 25.46
C LEU A 14 5.42 4.14 25.93
N CYS A 15 4.68 3.12 25.48
CA CYS A 15 3.33 2.85 25.97
C CYS A 15 3.31 2.47 27.46
N THR A 16 4.34 1.80 28.00
CA THR A 16 4.41 1.57 29.46
C THR A 16 4.44 2.86 30.27
N PHE A 17 4.92 3.96 29.68
CA PHE A 17 4.95 5.30 30.27
C PHE A 17 3.79 6.21 29.84
N GLY A 18 2.75 5.65 29.21
CA GLY A 18 1.52 6.36 28.83
C GLY A 18 1.55 7.04 27.46
N ILE A 19 2.66 6.94 26.72
CA ILE A 19 2.80 7.56 25.39
C ILE A 19 2.34 6.56 24.33
N LYS A 20 1.21 6.83 23.67
CA LYS A 20 0.59 5.88 22.73
C LYS A 20 1.09 6.00 21.28
N GLY A 21 1.43 7.22 20.87
CA GLY A 21 1.84 7.54 19.49
C GLY A 21 3.15 8.31 19.46
N LYS A 22 3.85 8.29 18.32
CA LYS A 22 5.18 8.92 18.20
C LYS A 22 5.17 10.37 17.75
N ARG A 23 3.99 11.00 17.69
CA ARG A 23 3.81 12.37 17.23
C ARG A 23 4.70 13.35 18.00
N GLY A 24 5.55 14.06 17.28
CA GLY A 24 6.48 15.05 17.83
C GLY A 24 7.71 14.51 18.57
N LEU A 25 7.80 13.19 18.77
CA LEU A 25 8.92 12.58 19.52
C LEU A 25 10.21 12.44 18.70
N LYS A 26 10.20 12.79 17.41
CA LYS A 26 11.33 12.53 16.49
C LYS A 26 12.67 13.00 17.04
N LYS A 27 12.78 14.28 17.43
CA LYS A 27 14.04 14.87 17.90
C LYS A 27 14.49 14.24 19.22
N LEU A 28 13.55 13.94 20.11
CA LEU A 28 13.82 13.31 21.39
C LEU A 28 14.38 11.90 21.20
N LEU A 29 13.77 11.09 20.33
CA LEU A 29 14.25 9.75 19.97
C LEU A 29 15.64 9.78 19.32
N GLU A 30 15.89 10.74 18.41
CA GLU A 30 17.20 10.91 17.78
C GLU A 30 18.28 11.28 18.80
N LYS A 31 17.96 12.21 19.72
CA LYS A 31 18.89 12.64 20.78
C LYS A 31 19.17 11.50 21.77
N GLU A 32 18.14 10.77 22.16
CA GLU A 32 18.27 9.65 23.10
C GLU A 32 19.13 8.53 22.50
N MET A 33 18.84 8.11 21.26
CA MET A 33 19.65 7.07 20.61
C MET A 33 21.08 7.53 20.34
N TRP A 34 21.28 8.80 19.96
CA TRP A 34 22.62 9.36 19.78
C TRP A 34 23.43 9.34 21.07
N TRP A 35 22.81 9.55 22.23
CA TRP A 35 23.50 9.45 23.51
C TRP A 35 24.12 8.06 23.70
N TYR A 36 23.37 6.98 23.46
CA TYR A 36 23.92 5.61 23.54
C TYR A 36 25.09 5.39 22.57
N TYR A 37 24.93 5.81 21.31
CA TYR A 37 25.99 5.72 20.31
C TYR A 37 27.24 6.49 20.72
N ASP A 38 27.09 7.72 21.19
CA ASP A 38 28.20 8.58 21.59
C ASP A 38 28.97 7.99 22.79
N GLN A 39 28.25 7.50 23.81
CA GLN A 39 28.86 6.89 24.97
C GLN A 39 29.56 5.56 24.64
N PHE A 40 28.98 4.72 23.78
CA PHE A 40 29.64 3.50 23.30
C PHE A 40 30.88 3.83 22.46
N GLY A 41 30.77 4.81 21.55
CA GLY A 41 31.89 5.31 20.76
C GLY A 41 33.04 5.84 21.61
N ALA A 42 32.73 6.48 22.74
CA ALA A 42 33.71 6.92 23.73
C ALA A 42 34.27 5.78 24.60
N GLY A 43 33.68 4.59 24.58
CA GLY A 43 34.03 3.46 25.46
C GLY A 43 33.49 3.55 26.87
N ALA A 44 32.51 4.42 27.12
CA ALA A 44 31.86 4.57 28.42
C ALA A 44 30.76 3.53 28.65
N LEU A 45 30.20 2.96 27.58
CA LEU A 45 29.23 1.85 27.64
C LEU A 45 29.83 0.57 27.08
N SER A 46 29.41 -0.54 27.67
CA SER A 46 29.59 -1.90 27.16
C SER A 46 28.34 -2.38 26.41
N GLU A 47 28.44 -3.50 25.69
CA GLU A 47 27.33 -4.07 24.92
C GLU A 47 26.08 -4.38 25.77
N GLU A 48 26.26 -4.82 27.01
CA GLU A 48 25.18 -5.10 27.97
C GLU A 48 24.43 -3.84 28.43
N GLN A 49 25.03 -2.65 28.24
CA GLN A 49 24.45 -1.37 28.65
C GLN A 49 23.80 -0.63 27.47
N MET A 50 23.79 -1.25 26.30
CA MET A 50 23.11 -0.75 25.11
C MET A 50 21.63 -1.20 25.12
N PRO A 51 20.72 -0.42 24.51
CA PRO A 51 19.29 -0.69 24.61
C PRO A 51 18.89 -1.99 23.91
N HIS A 52 17.87 -2.63 24.48
CA HIS A 52 17.08 -3.71 23.91
C HIS A 52 15.80 -3.15 23.28
N PHE A 53 15.19 -3.91 22.37
CA PHE A 53 13.98 -3.50 21.68
C PHE A 53 12.86 -4.53 21.86
N GLY A 54 11.64 -4.03 21.93
CA GLY A 54 10.41 -4.80 22.06
C GLY A 54 9.51 -4.57 20.87
N ALA A 55 8.65 -5.55 20.62
CA ALA A 55 7.52 -5.41 19.72
C ALA A 55 6.25 -5.98 20.37
N ARG A 56 5.10 -5.53 19.86
CA ARG A 56 3.80 -6.17 20.12
C ARG A 56 3.25 -6.71 18.81
N VAL A 57 2.55 -7.84 18.84
CA VAL A 57 1.83 -8.34 17.65
C VAL A 57 0.45 -7.73 17.60
N GLY A 58 0.20 -6.95 16.55
CA GLY A 58 -1.11 -6.48 16.14
C GLY A 58 -1.65 -7.25 14.93
N PHE A 59 -2.90 -6.97 14.56
CA PHE A 59 -3.57 -7.66 13.46
C PHE A 59 -4.16 -6.68 12.45
N ARG A 60 -3.66 -6.71 11.22
CA ARG A 60 -4.19 -5.93 10.09
C ARG A 60 -5.22 -6.75 9.31
N SER A 61 -6.30 -6.09 8.90
CA SER A 61 -7.28 -6.67 7.98
C SER A 61 -6.60 -7.15 6.71
N LYS A 62 -7.11 -8.24 6.14
CA LYS A 62 -6.61 -8.78 4.87
C LYS A 62 -7.79 -9.19 4.01
N SER A 63 -7.77 -8.80 2.74
CA SER A 63 -8.74 -9.30 1.76
C SER A 63 -8.53 -10.79 1.54
N LEU A 64 -9.59 -11.58 1.75
CA LEU A 64 -9.60 -13.03 1.61
C LEU A 64 -10.76 -13.46 0.71
N LYS A 65 -10.52 -14.46 -0.13
CA LYS A 65 -11.59 -15.14 -0.87
C LYS A 65 -12.50 -15.89 0.10
N ASN A 66 -13.79 -15.96 -0.21
CA ASN A 66 -14.79 -16.61 0.65
C ASN A 66 -14.43 -18.06 0.97
N GLU A 67 -13.94 -18.83 -0.01
CA GLU A 67 -13.54 -20.22 0.23
C GLU A 67 -12.41 -20.31 1.25
N LYS A 68 -11.46 -19.36 1.18
CA LYS A 68 -10.33 -19.30 2.12
C LYS A 68 -10.74 -18.85 3.51
N VAL A 69 -11.79 -18.02 3.63
CA VAL A 69 -12.38 -17.67 4.93
C VAL A 69 -12.99 -18.90 5.58
N VAL A 70 -13.82 -19.65 4.84
CA VAL A 70 -14.44 -20.89 5.33
C VAL A 70 -13.37 -21.90 5.76
N GLU A 71 -12.34 -22.12 4.93
CA GLU A 71 -11.23 -23.00 5.24
C GLU A 71 -10.50 -22.57 6.53
N LYS A 72 -10.18 -21.29 6.67
CA LYS A 72 -9.48 -20.76 7.84
C LYS A 72 -10.31 -20.84 9.12
N VAL A 73 -11.60 -20.55 9.05
CA VAL A 73 -12.51 -20.67 10.20
C VAL A 73 -12.62 -22.13 10.63
N ALA A 74 -12.82 -23.05 9.68
CA ALA A 74 -12.91 -24.49 9.95
C ALA A 74 -11.62 -25.06 10.57
N SER A 75 -10.46 -24.49 10.22
CA SER A 75 -9.14 -24.90 10.72
C SER A 75 -8.63 -24.09 11.92
N GLY A 76 -9.43 -23.18 12.48
CA GLY A 76 -9.01 -22.34 13.61
C GLY A 76 -7.86 -21.37 13.27
N MET A 77 -7.65 -21.06 12.00
CA MET A 77 -6.56 -20.19 11.54
C MET A 77 -6.95 -18.71 11.55
N PRO A 78 -6.00 -17.79 11.81
CA PRO A 78 -6.27 -16.36 11.84
C PRO A 78 -6.69 -15.82 10.46
N LEU A 79 -7.75 -15.01 10.45
CA LEU A 79 -8.26 -14.32 9.26
C LEU A 79 -7.47 -13.06 8.90
N ARG A 80 -6.67 -12.53 9.84
CA ARG A 80 -5.92 -11.29 9.70
C ARG A 80 -4.42 -11.56 9.47
N ARG A 81 -3.70 -10.56 8.95
CA ARG A 81 -2.23 -10.58 8.87
C ARG A 81 -1.67 -10.07 10.20
N ALA A 82 -0.65 -10.75 10.72
CA ALA A 82 0.09 -10.26 11.88
C ALA A 82 1.00 -9.09 11.48
N VAL A 83 1.03 -8.05 12.29
CA VAL A 83 1.89 -6.87 12.14
C VAL A 83 2.64 -6.66 13.45
N MET A 84 3.93 -6.43 13.41
CA MET A 84 4.73 -6.10 14.59
C MET A 84 4.80 -4.59 14.82
N MET A 85 4.28 -4.16 15.96
CA MET A 85 4.32 -2.79 16.45
C MET A 85 5.61 -2.60 17.24
N LEU A 86 6.59 -1.93 16.63
CA LEU A 86 7.95 -1.82 17.14
C LEU A 86 8.13 -0.63 18.09
N ASP A 87 9.11 -0.72 18.98
CA ASP A 87 9.58 0.43 19.76
C ASP A 87 10.05 1.59 18.88
N ALA A 88 9.58 2.81 19.18
CA ALA A 88 9.92 3.99 18.38
C ALA A 88 11.43 4.31 18.39
N LEU A 89 12.15 3.94 19.45
CA LEU A 89 13.61 4.12 19.52
C LEU A 89 14.35 3.25 18.49
N GLU A 90 13.80 2.09 18.13
CA GLU A 90 14.42 1.17 17.17
C GLU A 90 14.66 1.84 15.82
N GLN A 91 13.71 2.67 15.37
CA GLN A 91 13.86 3.43 14.12
C GLN A 91 15.04 4.40 14.18
N ALA A 92 15.28 4.99 15.35
CA ALA A 92 16.44 5.83 15.58
C ALA A 92 17.72 4.99 15.68
N ALA A 93 17.67 3.71 16.04
CA ALA A 93 18.84 2.85 16.14
C ALA A 93 19.28 2.25 14.80
N SER A 94 18.32 1.81 13.97
CA SER A 94 18.56 1.00 12.77
C SER A 94 18.62 1.79 11.46
N SER A 95 18.33 3.11 11.49
CA SER A 95 18.07 3.83 10.23
C SER A 95 19.27 4.57 9.64
N GLN A 96 20.32 4.89 10.37
CA GLN A 96 21.36 5.83 9.94
C GLN A 96 22.11 5.36 8.70
N LEU A 97 22.85 4.25 8.81
CA LEU A 97 23.74 3.78 7.75
C LEU A 97 22.94 3.25 6.55
N TYR A 98 21.84 2.55 6.84
CA TYR A 98 20.93 2.13 5.78
C TYR A 98 20.37 3.32 4.97
N ASN A 99 20.10 4.48 5.59
CA ASN A 99 19.66 5.66 4.84
C ASN A 99 20.70 6.13 3.82
N VAL A 100 21.99 5.96 4.11
CA VAL A 100 23.08 6.28 3.18
C VAL A 100 23.07 5.29 2.02
N LEU A 101 23.08 3.99 2.32
CA LEU A 101 23.08 2.94 1.29
C LEU A 101 21.87 3.05 0.37
N SER A 102 20.68 3.22 0.93
CA SER A 102 19.49 3.28 0.11
C SER A 102 19.42 4.53 -0.77
N THR A 103 20.01 5.65 -0.32
CA THR A 103 20.16 6.84 -1.17
C THR A 103 21.11 6.57 -2.35
N LEU A 104 22.17 5.80 -2.13
CA LEU A 104 23.09 5.40 -3.20
C LEU A 104 22.43 4.41 -4.17
N THR A 105 21.70 3.41 -3.67
CA THR A 105 21.02 2.43 -4.53
C THR A 105 19.89 3.08 -5.32
N ASP A 106 19.14 4.00 -4.72
CA ASP A 106 18.11 4.78 -5.42
C ASP A 106 18.73 5.57 -6.59
N ALA A 107 19.84 6.27 -6.36
CA ALA A 107 20.53 7.01 -7.42
C ALA A 107 20.99 6.11 -8.59
N LYS A 108 21.35 4.85 -8.30
CA LYS A 108 21.86 3.88 -9.28
C LYS A 108 20.81 2.90 -9.82
N ARG A 109 19.55 2.99 -9.39
CA ARG A 109 18.51 1.97 -9.65
C ARG A 109 18.29 1.64 -11.14
N LEU A 110 18.55 2.59 -12.02
CA LEU A 110 18.42 2.41 -13.48
C LEU A 110 19.72 2.01 -14.17
N GLU A 111 20.85 1.88 -13.47
CA GLU A 111 22.10 1.39 -14.05
C GLU A 111 22.00 -0.11 -14.39
N GLU A 112 22.72 -0.56 -15.42
CA GLU A 112 22.70 -1.95 -15.90
C GLU A 112 23.26 -2.92 -14.84
N GLY A 113 24.38 -2.57 -14.20
CA GLY A 113 25.00 -3.38 -13.15
C GLY A 113 24.36 -3.31 -11.77
N CYS A 114 23.28 -2.53 -11.60
CA CYS A 114 22.62 -2.39 -10.31
C CYS A 114 21.44 -3.36 -10.18
N GLY A 115 21.56 -4.38 -9.32
CA GLY A 115 20.45 -5.30 -9.01
C GLY A 115 19.32 -4.64 -8.20
N PHE A 116 19.62 -3.58 -7.46
CA PHE A 116 18.65 -2.87 -6.63
C PHE A 116 17.70 -2.04 -7.49
N LYS A 117 16.41 -2.39 -7.46
CA LYS A 117 15.33 -1.63 -8.11
C LYS A 117 14.45 -0.86 -7.12
N ASN A 118 14.89 -0.78 -5.87
CA ASN A 118 14.30 0.05 -4.85
C ASN A 118 14.30 1.51 -5.29
N GLY A 119 13.13 2.16 -5.19
CA GLY A 119 12.92 3.53 -5.64
C GLY A 119 12.50 3.68 -7.10
N VAL A 120 12.35 2.60 -7.88
CA VAL A 120 11.74 2.68 -9.23
C VAL A 120 10.32 3.23 -9.11
N VAL A 121 10.07 4.37 -9.74
CA VAL A 121 8.76 5.01 -9.73
C VAL A 121 7.99 4.62 -10.98
N LYS A 122 6.93 3.82 -10.81
CA LYS A 122 6.06 3.39 -11.92
C LYS A 122 5.49 4.57 -12.70
N ALA A 123 4.98 5.59 -12.00
CA ALA A 123 4.38 6.79 -12.60
C ALA A 123 5.42 7.80 -13.11
N SER A 124 6.46 7.31 -13.79
CA SER A 124 7.57 8.13 -14.29
C SER A 124 8.30 7.46 -15.46
N ALA A 125 9.27 8.18 -16.02
CA ALA A 125 10.17 7.67 -17.06
C ALA A 125 11.01 6.46 -16.61
N ASP A 126 11.15 6.19 -15.29
CA ASP A 126 11.84 5.00 -14.78
C ASP A 126 11.25 3.71 -15.35
N TRP A 127 9.92 3.66 -15.49
CA TRP A 127 9.25 2.45 -15.96
C TRP A 127 9.62 2.08 -17.40
N GLY A 128 9.70 3.08 -18.28
CA GLY A 128 10.20 2.90 -19.65
C GLY A 128 11.69 2.54 -19.69
N ALA A 129 12.49 3.05 -18.76
CA ALA A 129 13.90 2.66 -18.64
C ALA A 129 14.07 1.19 -18.19
N VAL A 130 13.19 0.70 -17.30
CA VAL A 130 13.13 -0.72 -16.93
C VAL A 130 12.67 -1.56 -18.11
N TRP A 131 11.66 -1.11 -18.86
CA TRP A 131 11.15 -1.82 -20.05
C TRP A 131 12.25 -2.12 -21.06
N LYS A 132 13.14 -1.16 -21.36
CA LYS A 132 14.27 -1.40 -22.29
C LYS A 132 15.15 -2.58 -21.89
N LYS A 133 15.29 -2.84 -20.59
CA LYS A 133 16.06 -3.99 -20.07
C LYS A 133 15.26 -5.29 -20.15
N VAL A 134 13.97 -5.21 -19.82
CA VAL A 134 13.01 -6.33 -19.92
C VAL A 134 12.91 -6.82 -21.37
N GLU A 135 12.76 -5.89 -22.32
CA GLU A 135 12.70 -6.17 -23.76
C GLU A 135 13.99 -6.81 -24.29
N ALA A 136 15.15 -6.32 -23.83
CA ALA A 136 16.45 -6.86 -24.23
C ALA A 136 16.79 -8.22 -23.59
N ALA A 137 16.04 -8.66 -22.58
CA ALA A 137 16.35 -9.88 -21.84
C ALA A 137 16.06 -11.15 -22.68
N GLY A 138 17.01 -12.09 -22.70
CA GLY A 138 16.81 -13.39 -23.36
C GLY A 138 15.77 -14.29 -22.66
N ALA A 139 15.61 -14.12 -21.34
CA ALA A 139 14.57 -14.73 -20.53
C ALA A 139 14.34 -13.87 -19.29
N ILE A 140 13.15 -13.97 -18.70
CA ILE A 140 12.82 -13.35 -17.40
C ILE A 140 12.42 -14.45 -16.43
N VAL A 141 13.02 -14.44 -15.25
CA VAL A 141 12.68 -15.35 -14.16
C VAL A 141 11.88 -14.56 -13.14
N GLU A 142 10.61 -14.89 -13.01
CA GLU A 142 9.74 -14.36 -11.96
C GLU A 142 9.76 -15.32 -10.76
N LEU A 143 9.91 -14.75 -9.57
CA LEU A 143 9.95 -15.45 -8.28
C LEU A 143 8.75 -14.99 -7.45
N ASP A 144 8.00 -15.94 -6.88
CA ASP A 144 6.91 -15.64 -5.94
C ASP A 144 7.13 -16.45 -4.65
N TRP A 145 7.59 -15.80 -3.59
CA TRP A 145 7.93 -16.43 -2.32
C TRP A 145 6.73 -16.39 -1.38
N SER A 146 6.17 -17.56 -1.07
CA SER A 146 5.16 -17.65 -0.03
C SER A 146 5.78 -17.33 1.33
N LYS A 147 5.29 -16.28 2.00
CA LYS A 147 5.65 -15.93 3.39
C LYS A 147 7.16 -15.71 3.58
N PHE A 148 7.80 -15.02 2.64
CA PHE A 148 9.22 -14.64 2.68
C PHE A 148 9.68 -14.21 4.08
N ASP A 149 8.92 -13.31 4.73
CA ASP A 149 9.23 -12.80 6.07
C ASP A 149 9.36 -13.91 7.13
N ARG A 150 8.53 -14.97 7.07
CA ARG A 150 8.45 -15.97 8.14
C ARG A 150 9.63 -16.94 8.13
N GLU A 151 10.22 -17.19 6.97
CA GLU A 151 11.09 -18.35 6.75
C GLU A 151 12.58 -17.99 6.71
N ARG A 152 12.93 -16.74 7.00
CA ARG A 152 14.32 -16.25 6.96
C ARG A 152 15.11 -16.65 8.22
N PRO A 153 16.17 -17.46 8.10
CA PRO A 153 17.03 -17.78 9.23
C PRO A 153 17.72 -16.55 9.80
N ALA A 154 18.05 -16.60 11.09
CA ALA A 154 18.79 -15.53 11.75
C ALA A 154 20.19 -15.32 11.12
N GLU A 155 20.82 -16.38 10.59
CA GLU A 155 22.12 -16.28 9.93
C GLU A 155 22.08 -15.43 8.65
N ASP A 156 21.01 -15.56 7.85
CA ASP A 156 20.81 -14.75 6.63
C ASP A 156 20.71 -13.25 7.00
N ILE A 157 19.97 -12.95 8.06
CA ILE A 157 19.80 -11.58 8.55
C ILE A 157 21.14 -11.03 9.07
N ALA A 158 21.88 -11.83 9.84
CA ALA A 158 23.20 -11.44 10.34
C ALA A 158 24.19 -11.17 9.19
N PHE A 159 24.18 -12.02 8.16
CA PHE A 159 24.98 -11.82 6.96
C PHE A 159 24.67 -10.49 6.28
N ILE A 160 23.39 -10.13 6.14
CA ILE A 160 22.98 -8.85 5.55
C ILE A 160 23.44 -7.65 6.40
N ILE A 161 23.39 -7.76 7.73
CA ILE A 161 23.94 -6.73 8.62
C ILE A 161 25.44 -6.56 8.36
N ASP A 162 26.18 -7.65 8.18
CA ASP A 162 27.60 -7.61 7.86
C ASP A 162 27.88 -6.99 6.49
N VAL A 163 27.07 -7.28 5.47
CA VAL A 163 27.14 -6.62 4.15
C VAL A 163 26.93 -5.11 4.30
N VAL A 164 25.93 -4.67 5.06
CA VAL A 164 25.67 -3.25 5.31
C VAL A 164 26.87 -2.59 5.97
N ILE A 165 27.43 -3.19 7.03
CA ILE A 165 28.60 -2.66 7.74
C ILE A 165 29.83 -2.60 6.84
N SER A 166 30.04 -3.63 5.99
CA SER A 166 31.20 -3.71 5.08
C SER A 166 31.26 -2.57 4.06
N CYS A 167 30.14 -1.87 3.82
CA CYS A 167 30.09 -0.70 2.95
C CYS A 167 30.70 0.56 3.59
N PHE A 168 31.10 0.53 4.87
CA PHE A 168 31.58 1.70 5.60
C PHE A 168 32.99 1.47 6.16
N GLU A 169 33.84 2.48 6.00
CA GLU A 169 35.21 2.50 6.54
C GLU A 169 35.31 3.50 7.69
N ALA A 170 35.79 3.05 8.85
CA ALA A 170 36.04 3.90 10.00
C ALA A 170 37.34 4.69 9.85
N ARG A 171 37.30 5.99 10.20
CA ARG A 171 38.48 6.87 10.12
C ARG A 171 39.39 6.79 11.34
N ASP A 172 38.84 6.42 12.49
CA ASP A 172 39.52 6.36 13.78
C ASP A 172 38.89 5.30 14.68
N GLU A 173 39.45 5.09 15.87
CA GLU A 173 38.96 4.10 16.85
C GLU A 173 37.54 4.40 17.33
N ARG A 174 37.16 5.68 17.45
CA ARG A 174 35.77 6.06 17.79
C ARG A 174 34.81 5.65 16.68
N GLY A 175 35.21 5.85 15.42
CA GLY A 175 34.47 5.41 14.25
C GLY A 175 34.29 3.89 14.20
N LYS A 176 35.31 3.12 14.56
CA LYS A 176 35.22 1.65 14.66
C LYS A 176 34.17 1.24 15.68
N ARG A 177 34.23 1.82 16.88
CA ARG A 177 33.24 1.57 17.94
C ARG A 177 31.82 2.00 17.56
N LEU A 178 31.67 3.08 16.81
CA LEU A 178 30.35 3.50 16.30
C LEU A 178 29.78 2.51 15.28
N LEU A 179 30.62 1.93 14.41
CA LEU A 179 30.19 0.87 13.49
C LEU A 179 29.82 -0.42 14.25
N GLU A 180 30.62 -0.80 15.25
CA GLU A 180 30.32 -1.92 16.16
C GLU A 180 28.99 -1.71 16.88
N ALA A 181 28.77 -0.50 17.43
CA ALA A 181 27.51 -0.14 18.06
C ALA A 181 26.33 -0.27 17.08
N TYR A 182 26.47 0.20 15.84
CA TYR A 182 25.41 0.09 14.84
C TYR A 182 25.11 -1.38 14.50
N LYS A 183 26.15 -2.20 14.32
CA LYS A 183 26.00 -3.65 14.12
C LYS A 183 25.23 -4.29 15.28
N LEU A 184 25.63 -3.99 16.52
CA LEU A 184 24.97 -4.47 17.72
C LEU A 184 23.50 -4.04 17.77
N MET A 185 23.19 -2.78 17.48
CA MET A 185 21.82 -2.26 17.47
C MET A 185 20.96 -2.88 16.38
N MET A 186 21.51 -3.13 15.19
CA MET A 186 20.82 -3.88 14.14
C MET A 186 20.52 -5.31 14.58
N THR A 187 21.48 -6.01 15.18
CA THR A 187 21.29 -7.36 15.72
C THR A 187 20.21 -7.38 16.81
N LYS A 188 20.25 -6.43 17.75
CA LYS A 188 19.23 -6.31 18.81
C LYS A 188 17.84 -5.98 18.26
N ALA A 189 17.77 -5.12 17.26
CA ALA A 189 16.52 -4.69 16.65
C ALA A 189 15.88 -5.80 15.82
N VAL A 190 16.67 -6.56 15.06
CA VAL A 190 16.13 -7.46 14.04
C VAL A 190 16.14 -8.92 14.46
N ILE A 191 17.14 -9.35 15.22
CA ILE A 191 17.37 -10.76 15.59
C ILE A 191 16.96 -11.01 17.04
N GLU A 192 17.45 -10.21 17.99
CA GLU A 192 17.25 -10.48 19.43
C GLU A 192 15.94 -9.88 20.00
N ARG A 193 15.10 -9.26 19.16
CA ARG A 193 13.92 -8.52 19.63
C ARG A 193 12.96 -9.45 20.38
N VAL A 194 12.43 -8.96 21.50
CA VAL A 194 11.37 -9.65 22.22
C VAL A 194 9.98 -9.19 21.78
N VAL A 195 9.04 -10.12 21.79
CA VAL A 195 7.62 -9.84 21.59
C VAL A 195 6.91 -9.90 22.92
N VAL A 196 6.11 -8.87 23.22
CA VAL A 196 5.25 -8.78 24.39
C VAL A 196 3.79 -8.90 23.94
N LEU A 197 3.06 -9.80 24.60
CA LEU A 197 1.64 -10.07 24.38
C LEU A 197 0.75 -9.25 25.31
N ASP A 198 -0.53 -9.21 24.98
CA ASP A 198 -1.57 -8.44 25.69
C ASP A 198 -1.79 -8.91 27.14
N ASP A 199 -1.55 -10.19 27.40
CA ASP A 199 -1.62 -10.80 28.73
C ASP A 199 -0.32 -10.65 29.53
N GLY A 200 0.69 -9.98 28.97
CA GLY A 200 2.03 -9.86 29.56
C GLY A 200 2.96 -11.05 29.25
N GLY A 201 2.54 -12.00 28.40
CA GLY A 201 3.42 -13.03 27.88
C GLY A 201 4.60 -12.43 27.10
N VAL A 202 5.78 -13.04 27.22
CA VAL A 202 7.01 -12.58 26.54
C VAL A 202 7.66 -13.76 25.85
N PHE A 203 8.05 -13.58 24.59
CA PHE A 203 8.79 -14.60 23.84
C PHE A 203 9.79 -13.98 22.86
N THR A 204 10.79 -14.78 22.47
CA THR A 204 11.75 -14.47 21.40
C THR A 204 11.35 -15.23 20.13
N ILE A 205 11.84 -14.76 18.98
CA ILE A 205 11.61 -15.40 17.69
C ILE A 205 12.93 -16.00 17.21
N ASP A 206 12.97 -17.32 17.04
CA ASP A 206 14.20 -18.03 16.66
C ASP A 206 14.54 -17.88 15.16
N ALA A 207 13.53 -17.66 14.32
CA ALA A 207 13.70 -17.43 12.87
C ALA A 207 12.54 -16.59 12.30
N GLY A 208 12.84 -15.81 11.27
CA GLY A 208 11.90 -14.94 10.55
C GLY A 208 12.24 -13.45 10.68
N ILE A 209 12.00 -12.72 9.60
CA ILE A 209 11.94 -11.26 9.57
C ILE A 209 10.57 -10.80 10.12
N PRO A 210 10.55 -9.83 11.04
CA PRO A 210 9.35 -9.11 11.45
C PRO A 210 8.59 -8.50 10.24
N PRO A 211 7.29 -8.81 10.01
CA PRO A 211 6.50 -8.31 8.87
C PRO A 211 6.29 -6.79 8.79
N SER A 212 6.90 -6.02 9.69
CA SER A 212 6.81 -4.56 9.77
C SER A 212 8.04 -3.91 10.43
N GLY A 213 9.14 -4.68 10.54
CA GLY A 213 10.46 -4.25 11.02
C GLY A 213 11.10 -3.20 10.10
N PHE A 214 11.55 -2.07 10.64
CA PHE A 214 12.16 -0.98 9.85
C PHE A 214 13.44 -1.49 9.15
N LYS A 215 13.40 -1.62 7.81
CA LYS A 215 14.54 -1.86 6.88
C LYS A 215 15.07 -3.29 6.71
N THR A 216 14.51 -4.27 7.40
CA THR A 216 14.80 -5.67 7.09
C THR A 216 14.33 -6.05 5.70
N MET A 217 13.23 -5.48 5.23
CA MET A 217 12.71 -5.75 3.89
C MET A 217 13.69 -5.29 2.81
N CYS A 218 14.31 -4.13 2.96
CA CYS A 218 15.15 -3.59 1.90
C CYS A 218 16.61 -4.12 1.88
N ALA A 219 16.93 -5.07 2.76
CA ALA A 219 18.26 -5.66 2.87
C ALA A 219 18.17 -7.19 2.78
N GLY A 220 17.13 -7.79 3.36
CA GLY A 220 16.78 -9.21 3.25
C GLY A 220 16.00 -9.56 1.99
N ASP A 221 14.98 -8.78 1.58
CA ASP A 221 14.12 -9.13 0.44
C ASP A 221 14.86 -9.02 -0.90
N ASP A 222 15.84 -8.12 -0.99
CA ASP A 222 16.47 -7.77 -2.26
C ASP A 222 17.71 -8.59 -2.61
N ASN A 223 18.36 -9.30 -1.67
CA ASN A 223 19.79 -9.62 -1.87
C ASN A 223 20.33 -11.02 -1.56
N LEU A 224 19.61 -11.95 -0.93
CA LEU A 224 20.15 -13.31 -0.81
C LEU A 224 19.05 -14.36 -0.93
N THR A 225 18.71 -14.66 -2.17
CA THR A 225 17.93 -15.84 -2.50
C THR A 225 18.91 -16.98 -2.79
N ILE A 226 19.11 -17.89 -1.84
CA ILE A 226 19.72 -19.20 -2.14
C ILE A 226 18.65 -20.01 -2.86
N PHE A 227 18.90 -20.34 -4.12
CA PHE A 227 17.88 -20.85 -5.03
C PHE A 227 17.65 -22.35 -4.90
N SER A 228 16.39 -22.76 -4.74
CA SER A 228 15.90 -24.08 -5.12
C SER A 228 15.39 -24.02 -6.58
N HIS A 229 15.58 -25.07 -7.38
CA HIS A 229 15.20 -25.06 -8.81
C HIS A 229 13.67 -25.07 -9.04
N GLU A 230 12.86 -25.29 -8.00
CA GLU A 230 11.42 -25.58 -8.12
C GLU A 230 10.53 -24.32 -8.12
N ASP A 231 11.09 -23.12 -7.89
CA ASP A 231 10.32 -21.88 -7.65
C ASP A 231 10.31 -20.87 -8.82
N PHE A 232 10.71 -21.29 -10.02
CA PHE A 232 10.94 -20.38 -11.15
C PHE A 232 9.80 -20.36 -12.17
N ILE A 233 9.19 -19.18 -12.37
CA ILE A 233 8.37 -18.92 -13.56
C ILE A 233 9.29 -18.30 -14.61
N ILE A 234 9.62 -19.09 -15.64
CA ILE A 234 10.49 -18.64 -16.73
C ILE A 234 9.64 -18.13 -17.89
N HIS A 235 9.71 -16.83 -18.13
CA HIS A 235 9.12 -16.18 -19.28
C HIS A 235 10.13 -16.13 -20.43
N ARG A 236 9.66 -16.45 -21.63
CA ARG A 236 10.39 -16.28 -22.89
C ARG A 236 9.54 -15.38 -23.79
N GLY A 237 10.19 -14.46 -24.49
CA GLY A 237 9.51 -13.39 -25.23
C GLY A 237 8.38 -13.87 -26.16
N SER A 238 7.39 -13.02 -26.48
CA SER A 238 7.27 -11.59 -26.15
C SER A 238 6.77 -11.30 -24.72
N TYR A 239 7.38 -10.31 -24.05
CA TYR A 239 7.07 -9.99 -22.64
C TYR A 239 5.94 -8.99 -22.43
N HIS A 240 5.44 -8.36 -23.50
CA HIS A 240 4.35 -7.38 -23.42
C HIS A 240 2.97 -8.04 -23.51
N VAL A 241 1.98 -7.39 -22.92
CA VAL A 241 0.56 -7.72 -23.01
C VAL A 241 0.07 -7.51 -24.45
N THR A 242 -0.68 -8.47 -24.98
CA THR A 242 -1.31 -8.37 -26.30
C THR A 242 -2.81 -8.11 -26.18
N ARG A 243 -3.46 -7.68 -27.27
CA ARG A 243 -4.91 -7.44 -27.32
C ARG A 243 -5.58 -8.49 -28.18
N LEU A 244 -6.69 -9.03 -27.69
CA LEU A 244 -7.46 -10.07 -28.37
C LEU A 244 -8.86 -9.56 -28.68
N GLN A 245 -9.33 -9.73 -29.91
CA GLN A 245 -10.69 -9.44 -30.34
C GLN A 245 -11.51 -10.74 -30.36
N ALA A 246 -12.75 -10.65 -29.89
CA ALA A 246 -13.72 -11.72 -30.02
C ALA A 246 -14.27 -11.78 -31.45
N CYS A 247 -13.88 -12.83 -32.18
CA CYS A 247 -14.33 -13.14 -33.53
C CYS A 247 -15.30 -14.33 -33.50
N PHE A 248 -16.45 -14.17 -34.14
CA PHE A 248 -17.50 -15.18 -34.29
C PHE A 248 -17.50 -15.73 -35.72
N PRO A 249 -18.12 -16.90 -35.98
CA PRO A 249 -18.32 -17.38 -37.33
C PRO A 249 -19.01 -16.32 -38.22
N PRO A 250 -18.57 -16.11 -39.47
CA PRO A 250 -19.20 -15.17 -40.38
C PRO A 250 -20.71 -15.42 -40.52
N GLY A 251 -21.50 -14.34 -40.57
CA GLY A 251 -22.97 -14.42 -40.61
C GLY A 251 -23.67 -14.63 -39.26
N THR A 252 -22.93 -14.66 -38.14
CA THR A 252 -23.52 -14.71 -36.79
C THR A 252 -24.31 -13.43 -36.51
N ASN A 253 -25.59 -13.54 -36.15
CA ASN A 253 -26.39 -12.38 -35.75
C ASN A 253 -25.97 -11.86 -34.36
N MET A 254 -25.34 -10.69 -34.32
CA MET A 254 -24.85 -10.06 -33.08
C MET A 254 -25.76 -8.95 -32.53
N LYS A 255 -26.89 -8.65 -33.18
CA LYS A 255 -27.78 -7.51 -32.86
C LYS A 255 -28.43 -7.61 -31.47
N GLU A 256 -28.69 -8.83 -30.99
CA GLU A 256 -29.26 -9.09 -29.66
C GLU A 256 -28.19 -9.16 -28.55
N GLY A 257 -26.94 -8.87 -28.90
CA GLY A 257 -25.79 -8.96 -28.02
C GLY A 257 -25.09 -10.33 -28.07
N THR A 258 -23.80 -10.31 -27.74
CA THR A 258 -22.89 -11.46 -27.93
C THR A 258 -22.67 -12.29 -26.66
N SER A 259 -23.27 -11.94 -25.52
CA SER A 259 -23.03 -12.61 -24.23
C SER A 259 -23.40 -14.10 -24.22
N LYS A 260 -24.48 -14.50 -24.93
CA LYS A 260 -24.90 -15.90 -25.03
C LYS A 260 -24.10 -16.69 -26.08
N LEU A 261 -23.35 -15.99 -26.93
CA LEU A 261 -22.60 -16.55 -28.05
C LEU A 261 -21.14 -16.82 -27.71
N MET A 262 -20.70 -16.52 -26.48
CA MET A 262 -19.29 -16.60 -26.07
C MET A 262 -18.67 -18.00 -26.21
N HIS A 263 -19.48 -19.06 -26.24
CA HIS A 263 -19.00 -20.43 -26.49
C HIS A 263 -18.52 -20.65 -27.94
N MET A 264 -18.86 -19.76 -28.87
CA MET A 264 -18.47 -19.80 -30.29
C MET A 264 -17.27 -18.90 -30.60
N VAL A 265 -16.71 -18.22 -29.59
CA VAL A 265 -15.71 -17.18 -29.80
C VAL A 265 -14.35 -17.78 -30.15
N ARG A 266 -13.70 -17.17 -31.14
CA ARG A 266 -12.27 -17.29 -31.37
C ARG A 266 -11.62 -15.96 -31.02
N TRP A 267 -10.56 -15.99 -30.22
CA TRP A 267 -9.82 -14.80 -29.82
C TRP A 267 -8.66 -14.57 -30.76
N ASP A 268 -8.72 -13.50 -31.55
CA ASP A 268 -7.69 -13.14 -32.51
C ASP A 268 -6.91 -11.94 -32.02
N GLU A 269 -5.57 -12.00 -32.11
CA GLU A 269 -4.72 -10.85 -31.79
C GLU A 269 -4.92 -9.73 -32.81
N PHE A 270 -4.97 -8.48 -32.32
CA PHE A 270 -5.07 -7.31 -33.18
C PHE A 270 -4.21 -6.15 -32.69
N ASP A 271 -3.78 -5.34 -33.66
CA ASP A 271 -3.06 -4.10 -33.42
C ASP A 271 -3.76 -2.90 -34.06
N GLY A 272 -3.52 -1.73 -33.48
CA GLY A 272 -4.15 -0.47 -33.88
C GLY A 272 -5.59 -0.33 -33.39
N GLU A 273 -6.44 0.23 -34.25
CA GLU A 273 -7.86 0.45 -33.97
C GLU A 273 -8.68 -0.84 -34.13
N LEU A 274 -9.67 -1.01 -33.26
CA LEU A 274 -10.57 -2.16 -33.31
C LEU A 274 -11.47 -2.07 -34.53
N ILE A 275 -11.33 -3.02 -35.47
CA ILE A 275 -12.18 -3.11 -36.65
C ILE A 275 -13.43 -3.92 -36.30
N ILE A 276 -14.59 -3.26 -36.30
CA ILE A 276 -15.89 -3.90 -36.09
C ILE A 276 -16.50 -4.21 -37.46
N ASP A 277 -16.76 -5.49 -37.74
CA ASP A 277 -17.36 -5.96 -38.98
C ASP A 277 -18.30 -7.12 -38.66
N GLU A 278 -19.61 -6.83 -38.62
CA GLU A 278 -20.61 -7.84 -38.28
C GLU A 278 -20.69 -8.96 -39.31
N ALA A 279 -20.48 -8.66 -40.59
CA ALA A 279 -20.55 -9.65 -41.67
C ALA A 279 -19.39 -10.66 -41.57
N ALA A 280 -18.19 -10.15 -41.26
CA ALA A 280 -17.01 -10.97 -41.00
C ALA A 280 -16.98 -11.60 -39.60
N GLY A 281 -17.99 -11.36 -38.76
CA GLY A 281 -18.06 -11.87 -37.39
C GLY A 281 -17.12 -11.18 -36.40
N ARG A 282 -16.52 -10.03 -36.75
CA ARG A 282 -15.63 -9.25 -35.88
C ARG A 282 -16.44 -8.35 -34.97
N SER A 283 -16.47 -8.67 -33.68
CA SER A 283 -17.29 -7.95 -32.71
C SER A 283 -16.58 -6.75 -32.08
N HIS A 284 -17.35 -5.90 -31.40
CA HIS A 284 -16.81 -4.82 -30.57
C HIS A 284 -16.15 -5.30 -29.27
N ARG A 285 -16.22 -6.61 -28.94
CA ARG A 285 -15.64 -7.16 -27.71
C ARG A 285 -14.17 -7.48 -27.93
N TRP A 286 -13.36 -7.07 -26.97
CA TRP A 286 -11.93 -7.34 -26.95
C TRP A 286 -11.43 -7.36 -25.50
N GLU A 287 -10.26 -7.96 -25.28
CA GLU A 287 -9.60 -8.05 -23.98
C GLU A 287 -8.08 -7.94 -24.09
N TYR A 288 -7.43 -7.71 -22.94
CA TYR A 288 -5.96 -7.77 -22.81
C TYR A 288 -5.54 -9.18 -22.34
N ASN A 289 -4.54 -9.75 -23.00
CA ASN A 289 -3.95 -11.04 -22.63
C ASN A 289 -2.71 -10.86 -21.76
N PHE A 290 -2.89 -11.04 -20.45
CA PHE A 290 -1.82 -11.01 -19.45
C PHE A 290 -1.14 -12.38 -19.24
N LYS A 291 -1.71 -13.45 -19.81
CA LYS A 291 -1.27 -14.82 -19.50
C LYS A 291 0.17 -15.06 -19.98
N GLY A 292 1.01 -15.56 -19.09
CA GLY A 292 2.41 -15.88 -19.38
C GLY A 292 3.30 -14.66 -19.57
N LYS A 293 2.82 -13.45 -19.27
CA LYS A 293 3.61 -12.21 -19.31
C LYS A 293 4.24 -11.97 -17.93
N PRO A 294 5.50 -11.51 -17.86
CA PRO A 294 6.14 -11.19 -16.60
C PRO A 294 5.48 -9.96 -15.97
N LYS A 295 5.38 -9.95 -14.65
CA LYS A 295 4.95 -8.78 -13.88
C LYS A 295 6.08 -8.26 -12.99
N PHE A 296 6.10 -6.96 -12.75
CA PHE A 296 6.97 -6.31 -11.78
C PHE A 296 6.15 -5.27 -11.00
N LEU A 297 6.30 -5.22 -9.67
CA LEU A 297 5.47 -4.35 -8.81
C LEU A 297 3.96 -4.46 -9.14
N SER A 298 3.49 -5.68 -9.40
CA SER A 298 2.09 -5.98 -9.81
C SER A 298 1.60 -5.29 -11.08
N ASN A 299 2.51 -4.89 -11.98
CA ASN A 299 2.19 -4.31 -13.28
C ASN A 299 2.93 -5.07 -14.40
N PHE A 300 2.33 -5.02 -15.58
CA PHE A 300 2.86 -5.57 -16.84
C PHE A 300 3.23 -4.42 -17.77
N TRP A 301 3.78 -4.76 -18.94
CA TRP A 301 4.13 -3.78 -19.97
C TRP A 301 3.26 -3.94 -21.20
N LEU A 302 2.88 -2.81 -21.79
CA LEU A 302 2.48 -2.71 -23.19
C LEU A 302 3.72 -2.75 -24.09
N ILE A 303 3.49 -2.91 -25.40
CA ILE A 303 4.57 -3.03 -26.39
C ILE A 303 5.50 -1.80 -26.41
N ASP A 304 4.97 -0.62 -26.10
CA ASP A 304 5.72 0.64 -26.01
C ASP A 304 6.33 0.89 -24.62
N GLY A 305 6.22 -0.09 -23.73
CA GLY A 305 6.75 -0.04 -22.37
C GLY A 305 5.86 0.67 -21.35
N GLN A 306 4.63 1.04 -21.69
CA GLN A 306 3.70 1.63 -20.72
C GLN A 306 3.22 0.60 -19.70
N PRO A 307 3.05 0.95 -18.40
CA PRO A 307 2.53 0.04 -17.41
C PRO A 307 1.04 -0.24 -17.61
N ILE A 308 0.66 -1.50 -17.43
CA ILE A 308 -0.72 -1.94 -17.47
C ILE A 308 -0.96 -3.03 -16.42
N ARG A 309 -2.15 -3.04 -15.82
CA ARG A 309 -2.61 -4.15 -14.96
C ARG A 309 -4.03 -4.57 -15.32
N PRO A 310 -4.46 -5.80 -14.96
CA PRO A 310 -5.83 -6.22 -15.14
C PRO A 310 -6.84 -5.27 -14.50
N THR A 311 -7.96 -5.05 -15.18
CA THR A 311 -8.99 -4.12 -14.71
C THR A 311 -9.66 -4.61 -13.42
N HIS A 312 -9.82 -5.93 -13.27
CA HIS A 312 -10.44 -6.51 -12.08
C HIS A 312 -9.61 -6.24 -10.82
N ASP A 313 -8.27 -6.30 -10.89
CA ASP A 313 -7.41 -5.93 -9.76
C ASP A 313 -7.69 -4.50 -9.28
N ASN A 314 -7.92 -3.55 -10.18
CA ASN A 314 -8.26 -2.17 -9.82
C ASN A 314 -9.66 -2.05 -9.23
N LEU A 315 -10.63 -2.72 -9.86
CA LEU A 315 -12.02 -2.69 -9.42
C LEU A 315 -12.20 -3.36 -8.07
N GLU A 316 -11.46 -4.43 -7.80
CA GLU A 316 -11.46 -5.12 -6.50
C GLU A 316 -11.12 -4.16 -5.37
N LYS A 317 -10.07 -3.35 -5.54
CA LYS A 317 -9.68 -2.34 -4.56
C LYS A 317 -10.73 -1.24 -4.34
N LEU A 318 -11.53 -0.94 -5.36
CA LEU A 318 -12.60 0.07 -5.28
C LEU A 318 -13.88 -0.49 -4.65
N LEU A 319 -14.17 -1.78 -4.87
CA LEU A 319 -15.35 -2.48 -4.35
C LEU A 319 -15.14 -2.99 -2.92
N TRP A 320 -13.92 -3.42 -2.62
CA TRP A 320 -13.48 -3.92 -1.32
C TRP A 320 -12.24 -3.14 -0.85
N PRO A 321 -12.37 -1.82 -0.67
CA PRO A 321 -11.31 -1.05 -0.04
C PRO A 321 -11.01 -1.62 1.35
N GLU A 322 -9.74 -1.64 1.76
CA GLU A 322 -9.38 -2.04 3.13
C GLU A 322 -9.99 -1.10 4.19
N GLY A 323 -10.48 0.07 3.75
CA GLY A 323 -11.18 1.04 4.56
C GLY A 323 -12.41 1.66 3.90
N ILE A 324 -12.98 2.71 4.51
CA ILE A 324 -14.34 3.17 4.22
C ILE A 324 -14.34 4.43 3.38
N HIS A 325 -15.13 4.41 2.32
CA HIS A 325 -15.47 5.60 1.56
C HIS A 325 -16.72 6.25 2.18
N ASP A 326 -16.49 7.13 3.17
CA ASP A 326 -17.54 7.77 3.98
C ASP A 326 -18.31 8.88 3.25
N SER A 327 -17.82 9.29 2.09
CA SER A 327 -18.33 10.41 1.31
C SER A 327 -18.10 10.21 -0.19
N LEU A 328 -18.94 10.85 -0.99
CA LEU A 328 -18.79 10.89 -2.45
C LEU A 328 -17.46 11.53 -2.89
N ASP A 329 -16.87 12.38 -2.05
CA ASP A 329 -15.59 13.02 -2.31
C ASP A 329 -14.42 12.04 -2.18
N VAL A 330 -14.41 11.25 -1.11
CA VAL A 330 -13.41 10.20 -0.91
C VAL A 330 -13.53 9.14 -2.01
N TYR A 331 -14.77 8.74 -2.35
CA TYR A 331 -15.00 7.81 -3.45
C TYR A 331 -14.59 8.38 -4.81
N GLY A 332 -14.88 9.65 -5.07
CA GLY A 332 -14.44 10.36 -6.27
C GLY A 332 -12.92 10.40 -6.39
N ALA A 333 -12.21 10.71 -5.30
CA ALA A 333 -10.76 10.66 -5.27
C ALA A 333 -10.23 9.24 -5.55
N ALA A 334 -10.83 8.20 -4.99
CA ALA A 334 -10.47 6.81 -5.26
C ALA A 334 -10.67 6.43 -6.74
N VAL A 335 -11.78 6.85 -7.37
CA VAL A 335 -12.03 6.65 -8.81
C VAL A 335 -10.94 7.32 -9.66
N MET A 336 -10.57 8.56 -9.34
CA MET A 336 -9.50 9.26 -10.05
C MET A 336 -8.13 8.59 -9.84
N ALA A 337 -7.89 8.04 -8.64
CA ALA A 337 -6.67 7.29 -8.34
C ALA A 337 -6.49 6.06 -9.24
N MET A 338 -7.57 5.31 -9.51
CA MET A 338 -7.52 4.13 -10.39
C MET A 338 -7.13 4.49 -11.82
N VAL A 339 -7.51 5.69 -12.28
CA VAL A 339 -7.11 6.22 -13.59
C VAL A 339 -5.62 6.57 -13.60
N VAL A 340 -5.12 7.19 -12.53
CA VAL A 340 -3.68 7.49 -12.39
C VAL A 340 -2.84 6.21 -12.35
N ASP A 341 -3.35 5.19 -11.66
CA ASP A 341 -2.66 3.93 -11.45
C ASP A 341 -2.58 3.05 -12.71
N ASN A 342 -3.58 3.12 -13.59
CA ASN A 342 -3.69 2.27 -14.77
C ASN A 342 -4.29 3.01 -16.00
N PRO A 343 -3.64 4.10 -16.47
CA PRO A 343 -4.24 4.99 -17.47
C PRO A 343 -4.30 4.38 -18.87
N TRP A 344 -3.48 3.36 -19.17
CA TRP A 344 -3.45 2.74 -20.50
C TRP A 344 -4.32 1.50 -20.63
N ASN A 345 -4.96 1.07 -19.54
CA ASN A 345 -6.01 0.07 -19.62
C ASN A 345 -7.33 0.76 -19.97
N HIS A 346 -7.73 0.68 -21.24
CA HIS A 346 -8.95 1.32 -21.73
C HIS A 346 -10.21 0.84 -20.99
N HIS A 347 -10.29 -0.44 -20.64
CA HIS A 347 -11.43 -0.94 -19.85
C HIS A 347 -11.47 -0.29 -18.47
N CYS A 348 -10.33 -0.14 -17.81
CA CYS A 348 -10.25 0.56 -16.52
C CYS A 348 -10.70 2.01 -16.63
N VAL A 349 -10.12 2.78 -17.57
CA VAL A 349 -10.45 4.19 -17.77
C VAL A 349 -11.93 4.37 -18.10
N ASN A 350 -12.50 3.54 -18.96
CA ASN A 350 -13.92 3.59 -19.31
C ASN A 350 -14.81 3.29 -18.10
N HIS A 351 -14.46 2.28 -17.29
CA HIS A 351 -15.18 2.01 -16.04
C HIS A 351 -15.12 3.19 -15.07
N MET A 352 -13.96 3.85 -14.95
CA MET A 352 -13.79 5.00 -14.07
C MET A 352 -14.52 6.24 -14.58
N LEU A 353 -14.52 6.49 -15.89
CA LEU A 353 -15.30 7.56 -16.51
C LEU A 353 -16.79 7.43 -16.17
N MET A 354 -17.34 6.22 -16.31
CA MET A 354 -18.75 5.95 -15.96
C MET A 354 -19.05 6.29 -14.50
N ARG A 355 -18.19 5.84 -13.58
CA ARG A 355 -18.33 6.12 -12.15
C ARG A 355 -18.19 7.61 -11.86
N TYR A 356 -17.23 8.28 -12.48
CA TYR A 356 -17.01 9.72 -12.35
C TYR A 356 -18.26 10.52 -12.75
N VAL A 357 -18.85 10.21 -13.91
CA VAL A 357 -20.08 10.88 -14.38
C VAL A 357 -21.23 10.70 -13.38
N ILE A 358 -21.41 9.50 -12.84
CA ILE A 358 -22.42 9.23 -11.81
C ILE A 358 -22.13 10.06 -10.55
N ILE A 359 -20.88 10.11 -10.08
CA ILE A 359 -20.49 10.89 -8.90
C ILE A 359 -20.79 12.38 -9.08
N GLN A 360 -20.45 12.98 -10.23
CA GLN A 360 -20.74 14.39 -10.47
C GLN A 360 -22.24 14.69 -10.51
N GLN A 361 -23.04 13.75 -11.00
CA GLN A 361 -24.50 13.89 -11.00
C GLN A 361 -25.07 13.74 -9.58
N LEU A 362 -24.59 12.78 -8.79
CA LEU A 362 -25.00 12.61 -7.40
C LEU A 362 -24.65 13.83 -6.55
N ARG A 363 -23.45 14.40 -6.71
CA ARG A 363 -23.01 15.62 -5.98
C ARG A 363 -23.94 16.82 -6.18
N ARG A 364 -24.56 16.95 -7.36
CA ARG A 364 -25.52 18.03 -7.62
C ARG A 364 -26.82 17.86 -6.85
N ILE A 365 -27.14 16.65 -6.45
CA ILE A 365 -28.40 16.31 -5.77
C ILE A 365 -28.19 16.19 -4.26
N ASP A 366 -26.97 15.80 -3.84
CA ASP A 366 -26.52 15.67 -2.44
C ASP A 366 -26.45 17.01 -1.66
N LEU A 367 -26.78 18.14 -2.31
CA LEU A 367 -27.12 19.39 -1.61
C LEU A 367 -28.26 19.20 -0.59
N ILE A 368 -29.04 18.13 -0.72
CA ILE A 368 -30.02 17.65 0.26
C ILE A 368 -29.41 16.46 1.02
N LYS A 369 -28.80 16.71 2.19
CA LYS A 369 -28.19 15.66 3.04
C LYS A 369 -29.15 14.50 3.29
N GLY A 370 -28.70 13.27 3.04
CA GLY A 370 -29.44 12.03 3.31
C GLY A 370 -30.15 11.43 2.08
N ALA A 371 -30.19 12.13 0.96
CA ALA A 371 -30.94 11.69 -0.23
C ALA A 371 -30.15 10.76 -1.18
N THR A 372 -28.87 10.45 -0.94
CA THR A 372 -28.05 9.71 -1.93
C THR A 372 -28.66 8.34 -2.29
N HIS A 373 -29.24 7.64 -1.32
CA HIS A 373 -29.94 6.36 -1.54
C HIS A 373 -31.23 6.55 -2.35
N ASP A 374 -32.04 7.55 -1.99
CA ASP A 374 -33.29 7.89 -2.69
C ASP A 374 -33.02 8.33 -4.12
N VAL A 375 -31.93 9.06 -4.34
CA VAL A 375 -31.46 9.45 -5.67
C VAL A 375 -31.09 8.21 -6.49
N MET A 376 -30.36 7.26 -5.92
CA MET A 376 -30.05 6.00 -6.60
C MET A 376 -31.31 5.17 -6.92
N ILE A 377 -32.35 5.24 -6.07
CA ILE A 377 -33.67 4.64 -6.36
C ILE A 377 -34.36 5.39 -7.50
N MET A 378 -34.42 6.72 -7.44
CA MET A 378 -34.98 7.57 -8.50
C MET A 378 -34.26 7.37 -9.83
N CYS A 379 -32.97 7.02 -9.80
CA CYS A 379 -32.24 6.67 -11.01
C CYS A 379 -32.78 5.43 -11.73
N GLY A 380 -33.39 4.51 -10.99
CA GLY A 380 -34.15 3.38 -11.54
C GLY A 380 -35.46 3.84 -12.19
N LEU A 381 -36.08 4.91 -11.67
CA LEU A 381 -37.38 5.42 -12.11
C LEU A 381 -37.33 6.31 -13.34
N ARG A 382 -36.17 6.91 -13.68
CA ARG A 382 -36.03 7.71 -14.91
C ARG A 382 -36.39 6.89 -16.14
N GLU A 383 -37.17 7.47 -17.04
CA GLU A 383 -37.60 6.83 -18.27
C GLU A 383 -36.42 6.53 -19.20
N ALA A 384 -36.53 5.40 -19.91
CA ALA A 384 -35.47 4.87 -20.74
C ALA A 384 -35.16 5.81 -21.95
N GLY A 385 -36.18 6.46 -22.52
CA GLY A 385 -36.05 7.34 -23.69
C GLY A 385 -35.44 8.72 -23.43
N GLY A 386 -35.17 9.10 -22.16
CA GLY A 386 -34.86 10.48 -21.79
C GLY A 386 -36.10 11.40 -21.80
N GLY A 387 -36.01 12.57 -21.17
CA GLY A 387 -37.09 13.57 -21.19
C GLY A 387 -38.24 13.41 -20.18
N GLY A 388 -38.23 12.38 -19.32
CA GLY A 388 -39.21 12.22 -18.24
C GLY A 388 -39.02 13.18 -17.04
N GLU A 389 -39.97 13.19 -16.09
CA GLU A 389 -39.97 14.10 -14.92
C GLU A 389 -38.76 13.95 -14.00
N VAL A 390 -38.10 12.78 -14.01
CA VAL A 390 -36.92 12.50 -13.19
C VAL A 390 -35.63 12.89 -13.95
N PRO A 391 -34.93 13.98 -13.55
CA PRO A 391 -33.83 14.54 -14.33
C PRO A 391 -32.48 13.82 -14.13
N PHE A 392 -32.38 12.84 -13.22
CA PHE A 392 -31.13 12.17 -12.89
C PHE A 392 -31.27 10.63 -12.78
N PRO A 393 -30.22 9.86 -13.11
CA PRO A 393 -28.92 10.31 -13.58
C PRO A 393 -29.02 10.53 -15.09
N MET A 394 -28.41 11.61 -15.58
CA MET A 394 -28.42 11.96 -17.00
C MET A 394 -27.80 10.88 -17.88
N VAL A 395 -26.96 10.00 -17.32
CA VAL A 395 -26.37 8.86 -18.06
C VAL A 395 -27.32 7.66 -18.25
N ALA A 396 -28.47 7.60 -17.56
CA ALA A 396 -29.33 6.41 -17.59
C ALA A 396 -29.89 6.05 -18.99
N PRO A 397 -30.41 6.99 -19.80
CA PRO A 397 -30.94 6.68 -21.13
C PRO A 397 -29.90 6.03 -22.05
N TRP A 398 -28.68 6.56 -22.05
CA TRP A 398 -27.55 6.02 -22.78
C TRP A 398 -27.19 4.60 -22.28
N ARG A 399 -27.09 4.39 -20.96
CA ARG A 399 -26.74 3.08 -20.38
C ARG A 399 -27.78 2.00 -20.67
N ARG A 400 -29.06 2.37 -20.82
CA ARG A 400 -30.16 1.45 -21.14
C ARG A 400 -30.27 1.15 -22.64
N GLY A 401 -29.41 1.72 -23.48
CA GLY A 401 -29.35 1.42 -24.90
C GLY A 401 -30.40 2.13 -25.75
N ASN A 402 -31.09 3.15 -25.22
CA ASN A 402 -32.09 3.91 -26.00
C ASN A 402 -31.44 4.96 -26.91
N VAL A 403 -30.15 5.24 -26.70
CA VAL A 403 -29.34 6.11 -27.55
C VAL A 403 -28.16 5.30 -28.07
N HIS A 404 -28.13 5.05 -29.38
CA HIS A 404 -27.05 4.33 -30.05
C HIS A 404 -25.95 5.30 -30.50
N CYS A 405 -25.26 5.93 -29.54
CA CYS A 405 -24.07 6.73 -29.80
C CYS A 405 -22.95 6.39 -28.81
N ARG A 406 -21.73 6.86 -29.09
CA ARG A 406 -20.66 6.83 -28.10
C ARG A 406 -21.04 7.72 -26.92
N MET A 407 -20.59 7.37 -25.71
CA MET A 407 -20.89 8.19 -24.54
C MET A 407 -20.35 9.61 -24.69
N GLU A 408 -19.19 9.73 -25.33
CA GLU A 408 -18.48 10.98 -25.61
C GLU A 408 -19.29 11.93 -26.50
N ASP A 409 -20.17 11.37 -27.33
CA ASP A 409 -21.03 12.14 -28.22
C ASP A 409 -22.39 12.45 -27.56
N TYR A 410 -22.64 11.97 -26.33
CA TYR A 410 -23.92 12.15 -25.64
C TYR A 410 -24.00 13.52 -24.92
N PRO A 411 -24.86 14.46 -25.39
CA PRO A 411 -24.80 15.84 -24.94
C PRO A 411 -25.06 16.05 -23.45
N GLU A 412 -25.91 15.23 -22.82
CA GLU A 412 -26.30 15.40 -21.42
C GLU A 412 -25.14 15.19 -20.43
N VAL A 413 -24.08 14.48 -20.84
CA VAL A 413 -22.91 14.17 -20.02
C VAL A 413 -21.62 14.78 -20.55
N ALA A 414 -21.68 15.49 -21.69
CA ALA A 414 -20.51 16.03 -22.39
C ALA A 414 -19.62 16.91 -21.50
N ILE A 415 -20.22 17.71 -20.61
CA ILE A 415 -19.45 18.54 -19.66
C ILE A 415 -18.54 17.69 -18.75
N TYR A 416 -19.05 16.58 -18.22
CA TYR A 416 -18.30 15.69 -17.34
C TYR A 416 -17.25 14.88 -18.10
N ILE A 417 -17.56 14.49 -19.34
CA ILE A 417 -16.61 13.78 -20.21
C ILE A 417 -15.44 14.69 -20.58
N ASN A 418 -15.71 15.96 -20.91
CA ASN A 418 -14.66 16.92 -21.22
C ASN A 418 -13.76 17.19 -20.00
N GLU A 419 -14.36 17.30 -18.81
CA GLU A 419 -13.60 17.45 -17.55
C GLU A 419 -12.73 16.23 -17.24
N PHE A 420 -13.29 15.03 -17.36
CA PHE A 420 -12.54 13.78 -17.16
C PHE A 420 -11.43 13.61 -18.21
N SER A 421 -11.69 13.96 -19.48
CA SER A 421 -10.72 13.88 -20.57
C SER A 421 -9.55 14.85 -20.34
N ALA A 422 -9.83 16.06 -19.84
CA ALA A 422 -8.79 17.01 -19.47
C ALA A 422 -7.90 16.47 -18.32
N PHE A 423 -8.53 15.86 -17.31
CA PHE A 423 -7.80 15.17 -16.25
C PHE A 423 -6.92 14.03 -16.79
N PHE A 424 -7.50 13.13 -17.59
CA PHE A 424 -6.83 11.96 -18.15
C PHE A 424 -5.61 12.33 -19.00
N ARG A 425 -5.73 13.37 -19.85
CA ARG A 425 -4.59 13.90 -20.61
C ARG A 425 -3.46 14.34 -19.68
N GLY A 426 -3.77 15.03 -18.59
CA GLY A 426 -2.79 15.40 -17.56
C GLY A 426 -2.06 14.19 -16.97
N VAL A 427 -2.79 13.12 -16.64
CA VAL A 427 -2.22 11.86 -16.11
C VAL A 427 -1.19 11.27 -17.05
N THR A 428 -1.49 11.17 -18.35
CA THR A 428 -0.58 10.56 -19.33
C THR A 428 0.76 11.30 -19.43
N THR A 429 0.80 12.61 -19.17
CA THR A 429 2.05 13.39 -19.13
C THR A 429 2.90 13.15 -17.90
N LEU A 430 2.40 12.46 -16.86
CA LEU A 430 3.19 12.16 -15.65
C LEU A 430 4.27 11.12 -15.96
N TYR A 431 3.93 10.14 -16.78
CA TYR A 431 4.78 8.98 -17.05
C TYR A 431 5.95 9.26 -18.01
N SER A 432 5.98 10.44 -18.64
CA SER A 432 7.14 10.91 -19.41
C SER A 432 8.15 11.72 -18.59
N ARG A 433 7.89 11.97 -17.30
CA ARG A 433 8.70 12.85 -16.45
C ARG A 433 9.80 12.08 -15.72
N MET A 434 10.94 12.74 -15.52
CA MET A 434 12.00 12.25 -14.65
C MET A 434 11.53 12.29 -13.18
N PRO A 435 11.84 11.28 -12.36
CA PRO A 435 11.40 11.20 -10.97
C PRO A 435 12.21 12.08 -10.01
N THR A 436 13.28 12.74 -10.46
CA THR A 436 14.04 13.70 -9.65
C THR A 436 13.15 14.90 -9.32
N GLY A 437 12.54 14.86 -8.14
CA GLY A 437 11.52 15.81 -7.68
C GLY A 437 10.08 15.40 -8.01
N GLY A 438 9.81 14.21 -8.56
CA GLY A 438 8.50 13.80 -9.12
C GLY A 438 7.41 13.45 -8.09
N ILE A 439 6.15 13.69 -8.46
CA ILE A 439 4.96 13.26 -7.71
C ILE A 439 4.64 11.82 -8.09
N ASP A 440 4.78 10.91 -7.13
CA ASP A 440 4.25 9.53 -7.20
C ASP A 440 2.71 9.55 -7.24
N ALA A 441 2.06 8.49 -7.75
CA ALA A 441 0.61 8.34 -7.67
C ALA A 441 0.11 8.51 -6.22
N TRP A 442 0.87 8.03 -5.22
CA TRP A 442 0.54 8.25 -3.81
C TRP A 442 0.78 9.69 -3.33
N ALA A 443 1.90 10.32 -3.70
CA ALA A 443 2.13 11.74 -3.39
C ALA A 443 1.08 12.63 -4.06
N PHE A 444 0.62 12.25 -5.25
CA PHE A 444 -0.47 12.88 -5.97
C PHE A 444 -1.79 12.70 -5.21
N MET A 445 -2.02 11.51 -4.66
CA MET A 445 -3.20 11.24 -3.83
C MET A 445 -3.19 12.04 -2.53
N ASN A 446 -2.05 12.21 -1.87
CA ASN A 446 -1.97 13.11 -0.73
C ASN A 446 -2.19 14.57 -1.16
N ILE A 447 -1.71 14.97 -2.33
CA ILE A 447 -2.00 16.31 -2.87
C ILE A 447 -3.49 16.46 -3.20
N ILE A 448 -4.13 15.46 -3.82
CA ILE A 448 -5.58 15.40 -4.05
C ILE A 448 -6.35 15.48 -2.72
N ARG A 449 -5.92 14.77 -1.69
CA ARG A 449 -6.57 14.78 -0.37
C ARG A 449 -6.25 16.02 0.48
N GLY A 450 -5.28 16.83 0.06
CA GLY A 450 -4.75 17.95 0.85
C GLY A 450 -3.89 17.54 2.05
N GLU A 451 -3.31 16.34 2.02
CA GLU A 451 -2.44 15.74 3.04
C GLU A 451 -0.94 16.00 2.78
N SER A 452 -0.55 16.53 1.62
CA SER A 452 0.85 16.86 1.29
C SER A 452 0.98 18.17 0.52
N HIS A 453 2.14 18.83 0.69
CA HIS A 453 2.48 20.10 0.05
C HIS A 453 3.07 19.91 -1.35
N VAL A 454 2.88 20.91 -2.20
CA VAL A 454 3.41 20.97 -3.56
C VAL A 454 4.69 21.78 -3.53
N GLY A 455 5.81 21.16 -3.91
CA GLY A 455 7.03 21.87 -4.27
C GLY A 455 8.10 21.96 -3.17
N GLU A 456 9.05 21.03 -3.21
CA GLU A 456 10.47 21.36 -3.04
C GLU A 456 11.24 20.60 -4.13
N GLY A 457 11.71 21.32 -5.15
CA GLY A 457 12.61 20.79 -6.20
C GLY A 457 12.04 20.62 -7.61
N GLN A 458 10.80 21.03 -7.91
CA GLN A 458 10.23 20.91 -9.26
C GLN A 458 10.30 22.22 -10.05
N TYR A 459 11.03 22.20 -11.16
CA TYR A 459 10.98 23.21 -12.22
C TYR A 459 10.04 22.71 -13.33
N GLY A 460 8.97 23.45 -13.67
CA GLY A 460 8.03 23.12 -14.76
C GLY A 460 6.56 23.40 -14.43
N ASN A 461 5.95 24.36 -15.12
CA ASN A 461 4.71 25.06 -14.73
C ASN A 461 3.36 24.30 -14.90
N ASP A 462 3.33 23.09 -15.46
CA ASP A 462 2.04 22.43 -15.79
C ASP A 462 1.38 21.74 -14.60
N LEU A 463 2.16 21.32 -13.60
CA LEU A 463 1.60 20.68 -12.40
C LEU A 463 0.79 21.69 -11.58
N ILE A 464 1.26 22.93 -11.46
CA ILE A 464 0.54 23.97 -10.73
C ILE A 464 -0.77 24.32 -11.46
N GLU A 465 -0.79 24.35 -12.79
CA GLU A 465 -2.03 24.54 -13.56
C GLU A 465 -3.00 23.36 -13.42
N TRP A 466 -2.49 22.13 -13.42
CA TRP A 466 -3.28 20.92 -13.23
C TRP A 466 -3.84 20.80 -11.80
N LEU A 467 -3.04 21.21 -10.80
CA LEU A 467 -3.49 21.30 -9.41
C LEU A 467 -4.46 22.46 -9.18
N LYS A 468 -4.30 23.60 -9.89
CA LYS A 468 -5.29 24.68 -9.93
C LYS A 468 -6.61 24.22 -10.56
N PHE A 469 -6.56 23.34 -11.55
CA PHE A 469 -7.74 22.69 -12.13
C PHE A 469 -8.44 21.80 -11.08
N LEU A 470 -7.69 21.00 -10.33
CA LEU A 470 -8.23 20.14 -9.26
C LEU A 470 -8.76 20.94 -8.06
N SER A 471 -8.07 22.01 -7.67
CA SER A 471 -8.37 22.84 -6.49
C SER A 471 -9.61 23.72 -6.65
N LYS A 472 -9.93 24.14 -7.88
CA LYS A 472 -11.07 25.04 -8.15
C LYS A 472 -12.42 24.31 -8.16
N LYS A 473 -12.45 22.97 -8.25
CA LYS A 473 -13.69 22.22 -8.54
C LYS A 473 -13.90 20.90 -7.79
N TYR A 474 -12.87 20.17 -7.36
CA TYR A 474 -13.05 18.76 -6.97
C TYR A 474 -12.57 18.39 -5.56
N LEU A 475 -11.84 19.27 -4.89
CA LEU A 475 -11.19 19.00 -3.62
C LEU A 475 -11.62 20.04 -2.58
N ARG A 476 -11.83 19.63 -1.32
CA ARG A 476 -11.80 20.57 -0.20
C ARG A 476 -10.56 21.46 -0.35
N ASN A 477 -10.67 22.75 -0.01
CA ASN A 477 -9.57 23.73 -0.05
C ASN A 477 -8.22 23.05 0.20
N LEU A 478 -7.43 22.89 -0.86
CA LEU A 478 -6.13 22.23 -0.80
C LEU A 478 -5.30 22.89 0.30
N ARG A 479 -4.88 22.12 1.32
CA ARG A 479 -3.96 22.63 2.36
C ARG A 479 -2.62 23.11 1.78
N GLY A 480 -2.31 22.77 0.52
CA GLY A 480 -1.11 23.19 -0.20
C GLY A 480 -0.93 24.71 -0.42
N PHE A 481 -1.86 25.54 0.04
CA PHE A 481 -1.70 27.00 0.15
C PHE A 481 -1.53 27.52 1.59
N ARG A 482 -1.38 26.64 2.59
CA ARG A 482 -1.03 27.01 3.96
C ARG A 482 0.47 26.86 4.19
N ASP A 483 1.04 27.69 5.05
CA ASP A 483 2.44 27.61 5.47
C ASP A 483 2.81 26.20 5.96
N ARG A 484 4.11 25.83 5.85
CA ARG A 484 4.63 24.55 6.34
C ARG A 484 4.07 24.29 7.74
N PRO A 485 3.51 23.09 8.04
CA PRO A 485 3.20 22.78 9.42
C PRO A 485 4.51 22.92 10.21
N ALA A 486 4.48 23.77 11.23
CA ALA A 486 5.60 23.92 12.13
C ALA A 486 6.06 22.54 12.62
N PRO A 487 7.35 22.36 12.98
CA PRO A 487 7.79 21.16 13.67
C PRO A 487 6.76 20.79 14.73
N VAL A 488 6.19 19.58 14.62
CA VAL A 488 5.23 19.11 15.60
C VAL A 488 6.04 18.84 16.85
N GLU A 489 5.87 19.67 17.85
CA GLU A 489 6.46 19.46 19.16
C GLU A 489 5.56 18.49 19.96
N PRO A 490 6.14 17.67 20.85
CA PRO A 490 5.36 16.80 21.71
C PRO A 490 4.50 17.61 22.67
N SER A 491 3.46 16.99 23.24
CA SER A 491 2.76 17.60 24.37
C SER A 491 3.70 17.66 25.58
N GLU A 492 3.53 18.65 26.46
CA GLU A 492 4.36 18.75 27.68
C GLU A 492 4.30 17.45 28.52
N GLY A 493 3.14 16.80 28.56
CA GLY A 493 2.96 15.52 29.24
C GLY A 493 3.74 14.38 28.58
N ASP A 494 3.70 14.28 27.25
CA ASP A 494 4.45 13.26 26.51
C ASP A 494 5.96 13.49 26.61
N GLU A 495 6.42 14.74 26.60
CA GLU A 495 7.84 15.08 26.77
C GLU A 495 8.35 14.68 28.16
N GLN A 496 7.61 15.01 29.22
CA GLN A 496 7.97 14.63 30.59
C GLN A 496 7.97 13.10 30.77
N ALA A 497 6.94 12.42 30.26
CA ALA A 497 6.86 10.97 30.30
C ALA A 497 8.01 10.31 29.51
N PHE A 498 8.38 10.87 28.36
CA PHE A 498 9.51 10.41 27.55
C PHE A 498 10.81 10.50 28.34
N LEU A 499 11.10 11.68 28.90
CA LEU A 499 12.34 11.93 29.64
C LEU A 499 12.44 11.03 30.88
N SER A 500 11.34 10.92 31.65
CA SER A 500 11.29 10.06 32.83
C SER A 500 11.46 8.58 32.46
N GLY A 501 10.81 8.11 31.39
CA GLY A 501 10.92 6.72 30.96
C GLY A 501 12.33 6.35 30.53
N PHE A 502 12.99 7.20 29.74
CA PHE A 502 14.37 6.95 29.31
C PHE A 502 15.40 7.16 30.42
N GLU A 503 15.15 8.02 31.42
CA GLU A 503 15.98 8.09 32.61
C GLU A 503 15.96 6.79 33.41
N VAL A 504 14.77 6.23 33.67
CA VAL A 504 14.62 4.92 34.31
C VAL A 504 15.30 3.83 33.50
N TYR A 505 15.12 3.84 32.19
CA TYR A 505 15.71 2.82 31.32
C TYR A 505 17.25 2.86 31.32
N ARG A 506 17.83 4.07 31.22
CA ARG A 506 19.27 4.26 31.36
C ARG A 506 19.79 3.78 32.70
N ASP A 507 19.13 4.12 33.81
CA ASP A 507 19.56 3.67 35.13
C ASP A 507 19.57 2.13 35.23
N LEU A 508 18.55 1.47 34.70
CA LEU A 508 18.46 0.01 34.67
C LEU A 508 19.56 -0.63 33.82
N LEU A 509 19.86 -0.07 32.64
CA LEU A 509 20.96 -0.53 31.78
C LEU A 509 22.32 -0.31 32.44
N LEU A 510 22.57 0.90 32.97
CA LEU A 510 23.83 1.25 33.62
C LEU A 510 24.11 0.39 34.86
N ARG A 511 23.07 0.04 35.63
CA ARG A 511 23.15 -0.88 36.77
C ARG A 511 23.11 -2.36 36.38
N ARG A 512 23.09 -2.67 35.07
CA ARG A 512 23.05 -4.03 34.51
C ARG A 512 21.89 -4.87 35.05
N ARG A 513 20.73 -4.24 35.19
CA ARG A 513 19.47 -4.90 35.59
C ARG A 513 18.64 -5.39 34.41
N LEU A 514 19.03 -5.02 33.19
CA LEU A 514 18.42 -5.42 31.92
C LEU A 514 19.54 -5.83 30.93
N ARG A 515 20.21 -6.95 31.21
CA ARG A 515 21.34 -7.48 30.42
C ARG A 515 20.89 -8.30 29.22
N THR A 516 19.68 -8.85 29.28
CA THR A 516 19.15 -9.72 28.24
C THR A 516 17.85 -9.17 27.67
N PRO A 517 17.53 -9.49 26.40
CA PRO A 517 16.24 -9.14 25.82
C PRO A 517 15.05 -9.64 26.64
N MET A 518 15.17 -10.83 27.25
CA MET A 518 14.13 -11.41 28.09
C MET A 518 13.92 -10.65 29.39
N GLU A 519 15.00 -10.17 30.03
CA GLU A 519 14.90 -9.28 31.20
C GLU A 519 14.19 -7.96 30.82
N PHE A 520 14.45 -7.43 29.63
CA PHE A 520 13.74 -6.25 29.09
C PHE A 520 12.25 -6.54 28.81
N GLY A 521 11.92 -7.64 28.16
CA GLY A 521 10.53 -8.02 27.92
C GLY A 521 9.76 -8.26 29.24
N ALA A 522 10.39 -8.88 30.23
CA ALA A 522 9.83 -9.06 31.57
C ALA A 522 9.67 -7.75 32.35
N PHE A 523 10.43 -6.71 32.01
CA PHE A 523 10.20 -5.36 32.50
C PHE A 523 8.96 -4.74 31.85
N LEU A 524 8.82 -4.86 30.52
CA LEU A 524 7.66 -4.36 29.78
C LEU A 524 6.34 -5.02 30.21
N SER A 525 6.37 -6.33 30.50
CA SER A 525 5.18 -7.10 30.87
C SER A 525 4.57 -6.74 32.23
N ARG A 526 5.26 -5.93 33.06
CA ARG A 526 4.75 -5.49 34.38
C ARG A 526 3.64 -4.44 34.29
N SER A 527 3.43 -3.85 33.10
CA SER A 527 2.41 -2.83 32.85
C SER A 527 1.47 -3.21 31.69
N PRO A 528 0.81 -4.39 31.72
CA PRO A 528 0.08 -4.92 30.58
C PRO A 528 -1.17 -4.11 30.22
N ARG A 529 -1.77 -3.41 31.19
CA ARG A 529 -2.94 -2.53 30.94
C ARG A 529 -2.62 -1.41 29.94
N ASN A 530 -1.42 -0.86 29.97
CA ASN A 530 -1.03 0.21 29.05
C ASN A 530 -0.74 -0.33 27.63
N LEU A 531 -0.41 -1.62 27.51
CA LEU A 531 -0.19 -2.29 26.23
C LEU A 531 -1.51 -2.60 25.50
N LEU A 532 -2.58 -2.93 26.24
CA LEU A 532 -3.93 -3.12 25.70
C LEU A 532 -4.49 -1.85 25.05
N GLU A 533 -4.05 -0.68 25.52
CA GLU A 533 -4.48 0.63 24.99
C GLU A 533 -3.70 1.06 23.74
N MET A 534 -2.69 0.31 23.30
CA MET A 534 -2.04 0.59 22.02
C MET A 534 -3.04 0.24 20.91
N GLN A 535 -3.59 1.27 20.29
CA GLN A 535 -4.38 1.11 19.09
C GLN A 535 -3.42 0.78 17.94
N LEU A 536 -3.82 -0.18 17.10
CA LEU A 536 -3.20 -0.34 15.78
C LEU A 536 -3.28 1.02 15.08
N PRO A 537 -2.12 1.60 14.69
CA PRO A 537 -2.14 2.76 13.83
C PRO A 537 -2.74 2.28 12.54
N VAL A 538 -3.80 2.95 12.14
CA VAL A 538 -4.51 2.58 10.93
C VAL A 538 -3.73 2.99 9.67
N ASN A 539 -2.58 3.67 9.85
CA ASN A 539 -1.65 4.06 8.80
C ASN A 539 -0.19 3.75 9.16
N ASP A 540 0.11 2.53 9.63
CA ASP A 540 1.48 2.10 9.98
C ASP A 540 2.30 1.63 8.77
N GLU A 541 2.31 2.42 7.70
CA GLU A 541 3.10 2.03 6.53
C GLU A 541 4.55 2.53 6.59
N LEU A 542 5.46 1.60 6.28
CA LEU A 542 6.85 1.87 5.97
C LEU A 542 6.96 2.65 4.66
N VAL A 543 7.93 3.56 4.58
CA VAL A 543 8.12 4.48 3.45
C VAL A 543 9.59 4.37 2.98
N TRP A 544 9.81 4.16 1.68
CA TRP A 544 11.05 4.30 0.92
C TRP A 544 11.67 5.69 1.03
N HIS A 545 12.93 5.80 0.62
CA HIS A 545 13.76 7.01 0.75
C HIS A 545 13.30 8.20 -0.09
N ASN A 546 12.44 7.98 -1.07
CA ASN A 546 11.79 8.98 -1.92
C ASN A 546 10.39 9.39 -1.41
N GLY A 547 9.94 8.88 -0.26
CA GLY A 547 8.60 9.12 0.25
C GLY A 547 7.54 8.12 -0.23
N THR A 548 7.91 7.11 -1.03
CA THR A 548 7.00 6.05 -1.52
C THR A 548 6.76 5.00 -0.44
N PRO A 549 5.53 4.56 -0.14
CA PRO A 549 5.27 3.34 0.62
C PRO A 549 6.11 2.11 0.23
N PHE A 550 6.49 1.23 1.16
CA PHE A 550 6.97 -0.11 0.79
C PHE A 550 5.94 -0.79 -0.13
N PRO A 551 6.34 -1.51 -1.20
CA PRO A 551 5.40 -1.95 -2.22
C PRO A 551 4.67 -3.21 -1.74
N GLU A 552 3.67 -3.03 -0.91
CA GLU A 552 2.42 -3.78 -1.07
C GLU A 552 1.51 -2.98 -2.01
N PRO A 553 0.71 -3.63 -2.86
CA PRO A 553 0.18 -3.04 -4.08
C PRO A 553 -0.59 -1.76 -3.77
N CYS A 554 0.02 -0.61 -4.10
CA CYS A 554 -0.44 0.74 -3.76
C CYS A 554 -1.97 0.84 -3.70
N ILE A 555 -2.50 1.18 -2.52
CA ILE A 555 -3.86 1.64 -2.12
C ILE A 555 -4.19 1.26 -0.66
N ASP A 556 -3.28 0.62 0.06
CA ASP A 556 -3.49 0.23 1.47
C ASP A 556 -3.61 1.38 2.49
N ARG A 557 -3.40 2.66 2.10
CA ARG A 557 -3.53 3.86 2.97
C ARG A 557 -4.85 4.62 2.85
N ILE A 558 -5.99 3.95 3.00
CA ILE A 558 -7.27 4.61 3.22
C ILE A 558 -8.21 3.70 4.03
N ALA A 559 -8.14 3.68 5.35
CA ALA A 559 -9.16 4.40 6.11
C ALA A 559 -9.01 4.26 7.61
N ASP A 560 -9.09 5.42 8.25
CA ASP A 560 -9.39 5.59 9.65
C ASP A 560 -10.87 5.94 9.87
N ALA A 561 -11.49 5.14 10.74
CA ALA A 561 -12.72 5.36 11.49
C ALA A 561 -14.12 5.18 10.82
N VAL A 562 -14.68 3.98 11.08
CA VAL A 562 -16.10 3.58 11.36
C VAL A 562 -16.96 2.94 10.24
N GLY A 563 -17.00 1.59 10.25
CA GLY A 563 -18.03 0.61 9.77
C GLY A 563 -18.44 0.59 8.28
N LYS A 564 -18.34 -0.49 7.49
CA LYS A 564 -18.57 -1.92 7.76
C LYS A 564 -17.89 -2.81 6.69
N ILE A 565 -16.94 -3.64 7.12
CA ILE A 565 -16.86 -5.05 6.68
C ILE A 565 -18.19 -5.70 7.07
N VAL A 566 -18.60 -6.79 6.40
CA VAL A 566 -19.69 -7.68 6.83
C VAL A 566 -19.82 -7.64 8.36
N ASN A 567 -20.84 -6.92 8.83
CA ASN A 567 -21.38 -7.22 10.14
C ASN A 567 -21.83 -8.66 9.96
N ILE A 568 -21.11 -9.62 10.55
CA ILE A 568 -21.85 -10.77 11.01
C ILE A 568 -22.74 -10.15 12.09
N ASP A 569 -23.95 -9.76 11.69
CA ASP A 569 -24.98 -9.32 12.62
C ASP A 569 -25.02 -10.39 13.72
N TYR A 570 -25.23 -10.01 14.97
CA TYR A 570 -25.46 -10.98 16.04
C TYR A 570 -26.52 -12.00 15.60
N LEU A 571 -27.46 -11.58 14.77
CA LEU A 571 -28.46 -12.41 14.10
C LEU A 571 -27.85 -13.42 13.08
N GLN A 572 -26.87 -13.02 12.29
CA GLN A 572 -26.23 -13.86 11.27
C GLN A 572 -25.17 -14.80 11.88
N LEU A 573 -24.50 -14.39 12.96
CA LEU A 573 -23.65 -15.25 13.78
C LEU A 573 -24.52 -16.28 14.49
N LYS A 574 -25.67 -15.87 15.04
CA LYS A 574 -26.66 -16.77 15.66
C LYS A 574 -27.28 -17.73 14.64
N THR A 575 -27.48 -17.32 13.39
CA THR A 575 -28.00 -18.19 12.32
C THR A 575 -26.93 -19.18 11.85
N THR A 576 -25.67 -18.75 11.74
CA THR A 576 -24.55 -19.61 11.36
C THR A 576 -24.18 -20.57 12.50
N LEU A 577 -24.13 -20.09 13.74
CA LEU A 577 -23.95 -20.93 14.93
C LEU A 577 -25.12 -21.88 15.13
N ARG A 578 -26.37 -21.46 14.92
CA ARG A 578 -27.53 -22.36 14.98
C ARG A 578 -27.47 -23.43 13.88
N SER A 579 -27.08 -23.07 12.66
CA SER A 579 -26.82 -24.03 11.58
C SER A 579 -25.71 -25.02 11.92
N VAL A 580 -24.60 -24.56 12.52
CA VAL A 580 -23.50 -25.44 12.96
C VAL A 580 -23.92 -26.33 14.13
N LEU A 581 -24.68 -25.81 15.10
CA LEU A 581 -25.18 -26.55 16.26
C LEU A 581 -26.32 -27.53 15.92
N GLU A 582 -27.12 -27.24 14.89
CA GLU A 582 -28.15 -28.15 14.36
C GLU A 582 -27.55 -29.30 13.56
N ASN A 583 -26.37 -29.09 12.96
CA ASN A 583 -25.66 -30.11 12.19
C ASN A 583 -24.64 -30.90 13.02
N ASP A 584 -24.18 -30.38 14.17
CA ASP A 584 -23.25 -31.06 15.06
C ASP A 584 -23.48 -30.68 16.54
N PRO A 585 -24.37 -31.41 17.26
CA PRO A 585 -24.74 -31.10 18.64
C PRO A 585 -23.59 -31.25 19.66
N GLU A 586 -22.57 -32.06 19.36
CA GLU A 586 -21.44 -32.30 20.28
C GLU A 586 -20.52 -31.07 20.35
N LEU A 587 -20.40 -30.30 19.26
CA LEU A 587 -19.64 -29.04 19.22
C LEU A 587 -20.21 -27.98 20.16
N GLY A 588 -21.52 -28.04 20.47
CA GLY A 588 -22.21 -27.12 21.36
C GLY A 588 -21.92 -27.32 22.84
N VAL A 589 -21.58 -28.55 23.25
CA VAL A 589 -21.24 -28.88 24.64
C VAL A 589 -19.83 -28.39 24.98
N LEU A 590 -18.92 -28.35 24.00
CA LEU A 590 -17.53 -27.93 24.15
C LEU A 590 -17.34 -26.41 24.22
N MET A 591 -18.29 -25.60 23.73
CA MET A 591 -18.24 -24.14 23.80
C MET A 591 -18.89 -23.55 25.07
N LEU A 592 -19.55 -24.37 25.89
CA LEU A 592 -20.21 -23.96 27.14
C LEU A 592 -19.49 -24.46 28.42
N SER A 593 -18.36 -25.15 28.26
CA SER A 593 -17.36 -25.45 29.30
C SER A 593 -16.14 -24.55 29.13
#